data_AF-A0A2D9J8Z1-F1
#
_entry.id   AF-A0A2D9J8Z1-F1
#
_cell.length_a   1.000
_cell.length_b   1.000
_cell.length_c   1.000
_cell.angle_alpha   90.00
_cell.angle_beta   90.00
_cell.angle_gamma   90.00
#
_symmetry.space_group_name_H-M   'P 1'
#
loop_
_entity.id
_entity.type
_entity.pdbx_description
1 polymer ?
#
loop_
_entity_poly.entity_id
_entity_poly.type
_entity_poly.pdbx_seq_one_letter_code
_entity_poly.pdbx_strand_id
1 'polypeptide(L)' 'MKKQGHPDYHKIQVVMTDGTKYETHSTYGTEGDTLTLDIDPTSHPAWTGG' A
#
# COMPACT_ATOMS: atom_id res chain seq x y z
N MET A 1 1.26 -17.01 -9.41
CA MET A 1 0.07 -17.07 -10.28
C MET A 1 -0.07 -18.46 -10.90
N LYS A 2 -0.66 -19.39 -10.16
CA LYS A 2 -1.24 -20.61 -10.74
C LYS A 2 -2.48 -20.24 -11.55
N LYS A 3 -2.78 -21.02 -12.59
CA LYS A 3 -4.02 -20.81 -13.36
C LYS A 3 -5.21 -21.12 -12.44
N GLN A 4 -6.10 -20.14 -12.29
CA GLN A 4 -7.37 -20.19 -11.55
C GLN A 4 -7.22 -20.26 -10.02
N GLY A 5 -7.93 -19.38 -9.30
CA GLY A 5 -8.00 -19.36 -7.83
C GLY A 5 -7.11 -18.32 -7.12
N HIS A 6 -6.35 -17.50 -7.84
CA HIS A 6 -5.69 -16.34 -7.24
C HIS A 6 -6.57 -15.09 -7.34
N PRO A 7 -6.54 -14.21 -6.32
CA PRO A 7 -7.13 -12.89 -6.41
C PRO A 7 -6.52 -12.09 -7.55
N ASP A 8 -7.25 -11.11 -8.06
CA ASP A 8 -6.74 -10.17 -9.05
C ASP A 8 -5.64 -9.30 -8.43
N TYR A 9 -4.45 -9.31 -9.04
CA TYR A 9 -3.37 -8.42 -8.65
C TYR A 9 -3.33 -7.26 -9.63
N HIS A 10 -3.47 -6.06 -9.11
CA HIS A 10 -3.45 -4.83 -9.87
C HIS A 10 -2.59 -3.80 -9.15
N LYS A 11 -2.25 -2.73 -9.87
CA LYS A 11 -1.54 -1.61 -9.27
C LYS A 11 -2.50 -0.80 -8.42
N ILE A 12 -2.06 -0.48 -7.22
CA ILE A 12 -2.69 0.49 -6.33
C ILE A 12 -1.71 1.63 -6.03
N GLN A 13 -2.24 2.79 -5.70
CA GLN A 13 -1.45 3.92 -5.23
C GLN A 13 -1.49 3.95 -3.71
N VAL A 14 -0.33 3.84 -3.08
CA VAL A 14 -0.20 3.94 -1.63
C VAL A 14 0.27 5.34 -1.27
N VAL A 15 -0.45 6.00 -0.37
CA VAL A 15 -0.16 7.35 0.13
C VAL A 15 0.33 7.23 1.58
N MET A 16 1.56 7.66 1.79
CA MET A 16 2.22 7.70 3.09
C MET A 16 1.80 8.95 3.88
N THR A 17 2.04 8.96 5.19
CA THR A 17 1.72 10.08 6.09
C THR A 17 2.53 11.34 5.82
N ASP A 18 3.69 11.22 5.16
CA ASP A 18 4.50 12.35 4.67
C ASP A 18 4.00 12.94 3.32
N GLY A 19 2.94 12.37 2.76
CA GLY A 19 2.35 12.75 1.47
C GLY A 19 3.04 12.14 0.26
N THR A 20 4.10 11.35 0.45
CA THR A 20 4.72 10.59 -0.64
C THR A 20 3.77 9.51 -1.15
N LYS A 21 3.80 9.28 -2.46
CA LYS A 21 2.95 8.29 -3.12
C LYS A 21 3.83 7.30 -3.87
N TYR A 22 3.55 6.01 -3.70
CA TYR A 22 4.20 4.97 -4.48
C TYR A 22 3.17 4.00 -5.04
N GLU A 23 3.48 3.45 -6.21
CA GLU A 23 2.67 2.41 -6.82
C GLU A 23 3.18 1.04 -6.42
N THR A 24 2.27 0.15 -6.03
CA THR A 24 2.60 -1.24 -5.73
C THR A 24 1.53 -2.17 -6.28
N HIS A 25 1.91 -3.41 -6.60
CA HIS A 25 0.94 -4.43 -6.98
C HIS A 25 0.33 -5.02 -5.70
N SER A 26 -0.99 -4.94 -5.58
CA SER A 26 -1.74 -5.47 -4.46
C SER A 26 -3.00 -6.19 -4.96
N THR A 27 -3.67 -6.89 -4.05
CA THR A 27 -4.99 -7.49 -4.26
C THR A 27 -6.09 -6.69 -3.55
N TYR A 28 -5.71 -5.52 -3.02
CA TYR A 28 -6.55 -4.65 -2.24
C TYR A 28 -7.36 -3.72 -3.16
N GLY A 29 -8.67 -3.69 -2.97
CA GLY A 29 -9.55 -2.78 -3.70
C GLY A 29 -9.64 -3.13 -5.18
N THR A 30 -9.54 -2.11 -6.02
CA THR A 30 -9.60 -2.21 -7.48
C THR A 30 -8.38 -1.54 -8.14
N GLU A 31 -8.16 -1.81 -9.42
CA GLU A 31 -7.07 -1.18 -10.18
C GLU A 31 -7.12 0.36 -10.10
N GLY A 32 -6.01 0.96 -9.69
CA GLY A 32 -5.87 2.41 -9.52
C GLY A 32 -6.43 2.96 -8.20
N ASP A 33 -6.89 2.10 -7.29
CA ASP A 33 -7.38 2.55 -5.99
C ASP A 33 -6.26 3.17 -5.13
N THR A 34 -6.65 4.11 -4.27
CA THR A 34 -5.72 4.88 -3.43
C THR A 34 -5.84 4.45 -1.98
N LEU A 35 -4.81 3.79 -1.47
CA LEU A 35 -4.69 3.40 -0.07
C LEU A 35 -3.98 4.52 0.70
N THR A 36 -4.69 5.21 1.59
CA THR A 36 -4.10 6.20 2.51
C THR A 36 -3.71 5.55 3.82
N LEU A 37 -2.44 5.67 4.22
CA LEU A 37 -1.96 5.18 5.52
C LEU A 37 -2.16 6.26 6.58
N ASP A 38 -2.83 5.91 7.67
CA ASP A 38 -2.96 6.77 8.86
C ASP A 38 -1.67 6.77 9.69
N ILE A 39 -0.96 5.64 9.71
CA ILE A 39 0.32 5.49 10.40
C ILE A 39 1.22 4.60 9.56
N ASP A 40 2.48 5.00 9.40
CA ASP A 40 3.49 4.30 8.60
C ASP A 40 4.86 4.31 9.32
N PRO A 41 5.92 3.70 8.75
CA PRO A 41 7.22 3.63 9.40
C PRO A 41 7.89 4.97 9.71
N THR A 42 7.54 6.03 9.00
CA THR A 42 8.05 7.39 9.25
C THR A 42 7.37 8.06 10.45
N SER A 43 6.20 7.59 10.87
CA SER A 43 5.42 8.12 11.99
C SER A 43 5.36 7.20 13.21
N HIS A 44 5.75 5.93 13.08
CA HIS A 44 5.78 4.98 14.22
C HIS A 44 7.01 5.20 15.12
N PRO A 45 6.84 5.44 16.45
CA PRO A 45 7.95 5.64 17.40
C PRO A 45 8.96 4.49 17.46
N ALA A 46 8.51 3.27 17.15
CA ALA A 46 9.37 2.08 17.07
C ALA A 46 10.45 2.21 15.99
N TRP A 47 10.19 2.98 14.93
CA TRP A 47 11.06 3.12 13.76
C TRP A 47 11.72 4.49 13.63
N THR A 48 11.20 5.50 14.32
CA THR A 48 11.82 6.84 14.40
C THR A 48 12.76 7.01 15.59
N GLY A 49 12.90 5.99 16.45
CA GLY A 49 13.88 5.97 17.54
C GLY A 49 13.62 7.03 18.60
N GLY A 50 12.43 6.98 19.21
CA GLY A 50 11.93 7.95 20.20
C GLY A 50 12.90 8.36 21.30
#